data_AF-A0A3S0QVF3-F1
#
_entry.id   AF-A0A3S0QVF3-F1
#
_cell.length_a   1.000
_cell.length_b   1.000
_cell.length_c   1.000
_cell.angle_alpha   90.00
_cell.angle_beta   90.00
_cell.angle_gamma   90.00
#
_symmetry.space_group_name_H-M   'P 1'
#
loop_
_entity.id
_entity.type
_entity.pdbx_description
1 polymer ?
#
loop_
_entity_poly.entity_id
_entity_poly.type
_entity_poly.pdbx_seq_one_letter_code
_entity_poly.pdbx_strand_id
1 'polypeptide(L)' 'MFRKAALQRRCLILSSEFYEWRHLYRLNKRTNQPLKTADKYPYHIGLKNKDYFLLLQSGKIGLIRTQEKQSIPWLL' A
#
# COMPACT_ATOMS: atom_id res chain seq x y z
N MET A 1 20.39 -6.75 -7.21
CA MET A 1 20.25 -5.60 -6.28
C MET A 1 19.93 -6.02 -4.83
N PHE A 2 18.99 -6.93 -4.56
CA PHE A 2 18.52 -7.22 -3.18
C PHE A 2 19.16 -8.43 -2.46
N ARG A 3 19.91 -9.30 -3.16
CA ARG A 3 20.43 -10.58 -2.62
C ARG A 3 21.21 -10.44 -1.30
N LYS A 4 22.19 -9.54 -1.24
CA LYS A 4 23.02 -9.33 -0.04
C LYS A 4 22.19 -8.78 1.13
N ALA A 5 21.21 -7.92 0.85
CA ALA A 5 20.32 -7.38 1.87
C ALA A 5 19.42 -8.47 2.47
N ALA A 6 18.87 -9.36 1.64
CA ALA A 6 18.01 -10.45 2.09
C ALA A 6 18.74 -11.46 2.98
N LEU A 7 20.04 -11.70 2.72
CA LEU A 7 20.85 -12.63 3.51
C LEU A 7 21.37 -12.01 4.82
N GLN A 8 21.82 -10.76 4.78
CA GLN A 8 22.62 -10.18 5.87
C GLN A 8 21.92 -9.09 6.66
N ARG A 9 20.80 -8.54 6.15
CA ARG A 9 20.15 -7.33 6.70
C ARG A 9 18.64 -7.51 6.74
N ARG A 10 18.17 -8.59 7.35
CA ARG A 10 16.73 -8.79 7.61
C ARG A 10 16.30 -7.88 8.76
N CYS A 11 15.23 -7.14 8.54
CA CYS A 11 14.58 -6.33 9.57
C CYS A 11 13.07 -6.53 9.52
N LEU A 12 12.43 -6.31 10.66
CA LEU A 12 10.98 -6.38 10.81
C LEU A 12 10.46 -4.95 10.92
N ILE A 13 9.45 -4.62 10.12
CA ILE A 13 8.74 -3.36 10.23
C ILE A 13 7.46 -3.63 11.01
N LEU A 14 7.29 -2.95 12.13
CA LEU A 14 6.02 -2.93 12.85
C LEU A 14 5.07 -1.97 12.12
N SER A 15 3.92 -2.47 11.68
CA SER A 15 2.88 -1.65 11.06
C SER A 15 1.52 -1.99 11.66
N SER A 16 0.65 -1.00 11.82
CA SER A 16 -0.75 -1.20 12.21
C SER A 16 -1.65 -1.45 10.99
N GLU A 17 -1.31 -0.83 9.87
CA GLU A 17 -2.10 -0.82 8.64
C GLU A 17 -1.21 -0.57 7.42
N PHE A 18 -1.73 -0.83 6.22
CA PHE A 18 -1.12 -0.40 4.97
C PHE A 18 -2.21 -0.05 3.95
N TYR A 19 -1.82 0.69 2.91
CA TYR A 19 -2.73 1.16 1.88
C TYR A 19 -2.33 0.61 0.52
N GLU A 20 -3.31 0.12 -0.24
CA GLU A 20 -3.12 -0.36 -1.60
C GLU A 20 -4.05 0.35 -2.58
N TRP A 21 -3.57 0.58 -3.79
CA TRP A 21 -4.34 1.29 -4.82
C TRP A 21 -4.95 0.31 -5.81
N ARG A 22 -6.28 0.18 -5.77
CA ARG A 22 -7.00 -0.59 -6.78
C ARG A 22 -7.26 0.30 -8.00
N HIS A 23 -6.78 -0.15 -9.15
CA HIS A 23 -7.02 0.50 -10.44
C HIS A 23 -8.20 -0.19 -11.14
N LEU A 24 -9.29 0.55 -11.38
CA LEU A 24 -10.46 0.06 -12.11
C LEU A 24 -10.62 0.85 -13.41
N TYR A 25 -10.67 0.13 -14.53
CA TYR A 25 -10.91 0.70 -15.84
C TYR A 25 -12.39 0.56 -16.19
N ARG A 26 -13.16 1.65 -16.03
CA ARG A 26 -14.56 1.68 -16.46
C ARG A 26 -14.66 1.52 -17.97
N LEU A 27 -15.77 0.93 -18.44
CA LEU A 27 -16.10 0.87 -19.86
C LEU A 27 -16.70 2.21 -20.31
N ASN A 28 -16.36 2.63 -21.52
CA ASN A 28 -16.97 3.76 -22.18
C ASN A 28 -18.43 3.42 -22.54
N LYS A 29 -19.39 4.24 -22.08
CA LYS A 29 -20.83 4.03 -22.30
C LYS A 29 -21.22 3.89 -23.79
N ARG A 30 -20.46 4.49 -24.70
CA ARG A 30 -20.76 4.49 -26.14
C ARG A 30 -20.04 3.40 -26.92
N THR A 31 -18.81 3.06 -26.55
CA THR A 31 -17.96 2.14 -27.32
C THR A 31 -17.75 0.78 -26.63
N ASN A 32 -18.20 0.61 -25.38
CA ASN A 32 -17.97 -0.58 -24.55
C ASN A 32 -16.49 -1.00 -24.42
N GLN A 33 -15.56 -0.08 -24.71
CA GLN A 33 -14.13 -0.29 -24.54
C GLN A 33 -13.65 0.27 -23.19
N PRO A 34 -12.61 -0.31 -22.57
CA PRO A 34 -12.02 0.25 -21.36
C PRO A 34 -11.48 1.65 -21.59
N LEU A 35 -11.72 2.55 -20.62
CA LEU A 35 -11.10 3.87 -20.62
C LEU A 35 -9.59 3.75 -20.43
N LYS A 36 -8.83 4.69 -21.03
CA LYS A 36 -7.36 4.76 -20.86
C LYS A 36 -6.96 5.13 -19.44
N THR A 37 -7.77 5.94 -18.77
CA THR A 37 -7.52 6.39 -17.40
C THR A 37 -8.22 5.46 -16.42
N ALA A 38 -7.47 4.91 -15.47
CA ALA A 38 -8.01 4.14 -14.36
C ALA A 38 -8.56 5.05 -13.26
N ASP A 39 -9.71 4.68 -12.72
CA ASP A 39 -10.13 5.19 -11.42
C ASP A 39 -9.31 4.48 -10.33
N LYS A 40 -8.77 5.26 -9.40
CA LYS A 40 -7.90 4.77 -8.34
C LYS A 40 -8.63 4.84 -7.02
N TYR A 41 -8.80 3.69 -6.38
CA TYR A 41 -9.45 3.59 -5.08
C TYR A 41 -8.41 3.12 -4.05
N PRO A 42 -8.10 3.94 -3.01
CA PRO A 42 -7.23 3.51 -1.93
C PRO A 42 -8.00 2.56 -1.00
N TYR A 43 -7.43 1.38 -0.76
CA TYR A 43 -7.93 0.41 0.20
C TYR A 43 -7.08 0.46 1.45
N HIS A 44 -7.74 0.61 2.60
CA HIS A 44 -7.14 0.40 3.90
C HIS A 44 -7.13 -1.10 4.22
N ILE A 45 -5.96 -1.64 4.53
CA ILE A 45 -5.78 -3.06 4.82
C ILE A 45 -5.10 -3.20 6.20
N GLY A 46 -5.74 -3.98 7.05
CA GLY A 46 -5.26 -4.32 8.39
C GLY A 46 -5.74 -5.71 8.82
N LEU A 47 -5.19 -6.21 9.92
CA LEU A 47 -5.60 -7.49 10.51
C LEU A 47 -6.75 -7.27 11.49
N LYS A 48 -7.81 -8.06 11.36
CA LYS A 48 -8.92 -8.02 12.32
C LYS A 48 -8.43 -8.49 13.70
N ASN A 49 -8.84 -7.76 14.74
CA ASN A 49 -8.52 -8.03 16.15
C ASN A 49 -7.01 -8.02 16.48
N LYS A 50 -6.19 -7.32 15.69
CA LYS A 50 -4.77 -7.07 16.00
C LYS A 50 -4.41 -5.64 15.65
N ASP A 51 -3.87 -4.92 16.62
CA ASP A 51 -3.47 -3.52 16.42
C ASP A 51 -2.20 -3.38 15.59
N TYR A 52 -1.36 -4.44 15.55
CA TYR A 52 -0.09 -4.43 14.83
C TYR A 52 0.22 -5.78 14.17
N PHE A 53 0.96 -5.70 13.07
CA PHE A 53 1.57 -6.83 12.38
C PHE A 53 2.98 -6.51 11.91
N LEU A 54 3.73 -7.55 11.57
CA LEU A 54 5.12 -7.45 11.15
C LEU A 54 5.23 -7.64 9.65
N LEU A 55 5.82 -6.67 8.97
CA LEU A 55 6.23 -6.77 7.57
C LEU A 55 7.71 -7.15 7.51
N LEU A 56 8.04 -8.06 6.59
CA LEU A 56 9.41 -8.48 6.35
C LEU A 56 10.11 -7.48 5.43
N GLN A 57 11.26 -6.99 5.86
CA GLN A 57 12.10 -6.11 5.04
C GLN A 57 13.53 -6.61 5.02
N SER A 58 14.20 -6.37 3.89
CA SER A 58 15.62 -6.64 3.70
C SER A 58 16.33 -5.31 3.43
N GLY A 59 16.95 -4.71 4.44
CA GLY A 59 17.49 -3.35 4.35
C GLY A 59 18.21 -2.89 5.62
N LYS A 60 18.82 -1.72 5.55
CA LYS A 60 19.39 -1.08 6.75
C LYS A 60 18.22 -0.58 7.61
N ILE A 61 18.22 -0.91 8.91
CA ILE A 61 17.27 -0.35 9.87
C ILE A 61 17.52 1.16 9.90
N GLY A 62 16.67 1.90 9.21
CA GLY A 62 16.49 3.33 9.36
C GLY A 62 15.11 3.54 9.97
N LEU A 63 14.91 4.68 10.63
CA LEU A 63 13.59 5.08 11.09
C LEU A 63 12.69 5.21 9.84
N ILE A 64 11.87 4.20 9.57
CA ILE A 64 10.86 4.29 8.51
C ILE A 64 9.79 5.19 9.08
N ARG A 65 9.83 6.46 8.67
CA ARG A 65 8.79 7.43 8.98
C ARG A 65 7.49 6.88 8.36
N THR A 66 6.61 6.34 9.19
CA THR A 66 5.24 6.01 8.80
C THR A 66 4.63 7.30 8.26
N GLN A 67 4.23 7.29 6.99
CA GLN A 67 3.61 8.45 6.36
C GLN A 67 2.35 8.81 7.15
N GLU A 68 2.30 10.03 7.66
CA GLU A 68 1.17 10.57 8.40
C GLU A 68 -0.06 10.63 7.49
N LYS A 69 -1.22 10.21 8.01
CA LYS A 69 -2.51 10.13 7.29
C LYS A 69 -2.73 11.36 6.41
N GLN A 70 -2.66 11.21 5.09
CA GLN A 70 -3.29 12.17 4.18
C GLN A 70 -4.80 12.00 4.30
N SER A 71 -5.45 12.91 5.02
CA SER A 71 -6.91 13.03 5.06
C SER A 71 -7.43 13.22 3.64
N ILE A 72 -8.20 12.25 3.15
CA ILE A 72 -8.87 12.32 1.84
C ILE A 72 -10.08 13.28 2.01
N PRO A 73 -10.12 14.45 1.36
CA PRO A 73 -11.11 15.50 1.68
C PRO A 73 -12.54 15.25 1.17
N TRP A 74 -12.87 14.08 0.62
CA TRP A 74 -14.11 13.85 -0.15
C TRP A 74 -15.14 12.95 0.56
N LEU A 75 -15.07 12.84 1.89
CA LEU A 75 -16.04 12.11 2.72
C LEU A 75 -16.93 13.02 3.58
N LEU A 76 -17.15 14.27 3.16
CA LEU A 76 -18.19 15.16 3.69
C LEU A 76 -19.30 15.37 2.66
#